data_AF-A0AAU8CIT9-F1
#
_entry.id   AF-A0AAU8CIT9-F1
#
_cell.length_a   1.000
_cell.length_b   1.000
_cell.length_c   1.000
_cell.angle_alpha   90.00
_cell.angle_beta   90.00
_cell.angle_gamma   90.00
#
_symmetry.space_group_name_H-M   'P 1'
#
loop_
_entity.id
_entity.type
_entity.pdbx_description
1 polymer ?
#
loop_
_entity_poly.entity_id
_entity_poly.type
_entity_poly.pdbx_seq_one_letter_code
_entity_poly.pdbx_strand_id
1 'polypeptide(L)'
;MNVDAINNLAGFLENIPSRHNRGFNMESYAGTVGEYTEANVGFQCKSTACIAGWACMILGQKGQVLKNARRESQIEGAYEEVAGNLLGLGYRMADELFEPMNNSCTALEVNWSKVTPRQAAKVLRHLAKAGEVDWEVAFA
;
A
#
# COMPACT_ATOMS: atom_id res chain seq x y z
N MET A 1 -6.39 -15.16 2.59
CA MET A 1 -5.81 -13.97 3.26
C MET A 1 -4.73 -14.38 4.23
N ASN A 2 -3.57 -13.71 4.18
CA ASN A 2 -2.44 -13.92 5.08
C ASN A 2 -2.44 -12.83 6.16
N VAL A 3 -3.14 -13.08 7.26
CA VAL A 3 -3.36 -12.10 8.35
C VAL A 3 -2.04 -11.65 8.99
N ASP A 4 -1.07 -12.54 9.13
CA ASP A 4 0.25 -12.21 9.70
C ASP A 4 1.01 -11.24 8.79
N ALA A 5 1.00 -11.48 7.47
CA ALA A 5 1.62 -10.57 6.50
C ALA A 5 1.01 -9.17 6.54
N ILE A 6 -0.33 -9.09 6.62
CA ILE A 6 -1.07 -7.84 6.67
C ILE A 6 -0.72 -7.07 7.96
N ASN A 7 -0.73 -7.75 9.11
CA ASN A 7 -0.37 -7.13 10.39
C ASN A 7 1.10 -6.70 10.46
N ASN A 8 2.01 -7.47 9.86
CA ASN A 8 3.42 -7.13 9.77
C ASN A 8 3.65 -5.90 8.89
N LEU A 9 2.96 -5.81 7.75
CA LEU A 9 3.00 -4.64 6.89
C LEU A 9 2.41 -3.41 7.58
N ALA A 10 1.27 -3.54 8.26
CA ALA A 10 0.66 -2.46 9.03
C ALA A 10 1.62 -1.92 10.10
N GLY A 11 2.22 -2.82 10.89
CA GLY A 11 3.20 -2.44 11.91
C GLY A 11 4.45 -1.76 11.34
N PHE A 12 4.90 -2.18 10.16
CA PHE A 12 5.99 -1.52 9.46
C PHE A 12 5.61 -0.11 8.99
N LEU A 13 4.43 0.07 8.38
CA LEU A 13 3.96 1.38 7.90
C LEU A 13 3.69 2.38 9.03
N GLU A 14 3.27 1.91 10.21
CA GLU A 14 3.13 2.75 11.41
C GLU A 14 4.45 3.40 11.85
N ASN A 15 5.57 2.69 11.62
CA ASN A 15 6.90 3.01 12.14
C ASN A 15 8.01 2.76 11.09
N ILE A 16 7.86 3.32 9.89
CA ILE A 16 8.85 3.17 8.81
C ILE A 16 10.21 3.66 9.33
N PRO A 17 11.25 2.80 9.40
CA PRO A 17 12.56 3.24 9.84
C PRO A 17 13.11 4.32 8.91
N SER A 18 13.75 5.36 9.45
CA SER A 18 14.24 6.53 8.68
C SER A 18 15.13 6.15 7.49
N ARG A 19 15.92 5.08 7.61
CA ARG A 19 16.75 4.51 6.53
C ARG A 19 15.95 4.03 5.29
N HIS A 20 14.65 3.85 5.46
CA HIS A 20 13.69 3.46 4.43
C HIS A 20 12.76 4.61 4.05
N ASN A 21 12.95 5.83 4.54
CA ASN A 21 12.05 6.95 4.24
C ASN A 21 12.17 7.38 2.76
N ARG A 22 11.38 6.74 1.90
CA ARG A 22 11.29 6.99 0.45
C ARG A 22 9.99 7.70 0.08
N GLY A 23 9.22 8.16 1.07
CA GLY A 23 7.87 8.70 0.90
C GLY A 23 6.80 7.62 0.75
N PHE A 24 5.55 8.08 0.62
CA PHE A 24 4.38 7.22 0.53
C PHE A 24 3.29 7.92 -0.29
N ASN A 25 2.73 7.21 -1.27
CA ASN A 25 1.71 7.74 -2.17
C ASN A 25 0.70 6.64 -2.53
N MET A 26 -0.59 6.96 -2.47
CA MET A 26 -1.67 6.07 -2.89
C MET A 26 -2.40 6.59 -4.13
N GLU A 27 -1.94 7.66 -4.78
CA GLU A 27 -2.53 8.17 -6.02
C GLU A 27 -2.06 7.38 -7.26
N SER A 28 -3.00 7.00 -8.14
CA SER A 28 -2.74 6.32 -9.42
C SER A 28 -2.77 7.32 -10.59
N TYR A 29 -1.88 7.14 -11.58
CA TYR A 29 -1.63 8.12 -12.66
C TYR A 29 -2.53 7.92 -13.90
N ALA A 30 -3.62 7.17 -13.81
CA ALA A 30 -4.57 7.05 -14.92
C ALA A 30 -5.34 8.36 -15.21
N GLY A 31 -5.20 9.38 -14.35
CA GLY A 31 -5.70 10.74 -14.54
C GLY A 31 -4.65 11.68 -15.16
N THR A 32 -5.12 12.53 -16.08
CA THR A 32 -4.36 13.53 -16.86
C THR A 32 -3.25 14.25 -16.10
N VAL A 33 -2.09 14.36 -16.75
CA VAL A 33 -0.86 15.01 -16.30
C VAL A 33 -1.12 16.47 -15.91
N GLY A 34 -1.35 16.73 -14.62
CA GLY A 34 -1.37 18.05 -14.02
C GLY A 34 -0.15 18.22 -13.12
N GLU A 35 0.46 19.41 -13.14
CA GLU A 35 1.61 19.78 -12.30
C GLU A 35 1.26 19.64 -10.81
N TYR A 36 2.02 18.85 -10.03
CA TYR A 36 1.83 18.82 -8.58
C TYR A 36 3.15 18.82 -7.80
N THR A 37 3.16 19.71 -6.80
CA THR A 37 4.25 20.10 -5.89
C THR A 37 3.95 19.70 -4.43
N GLU A 38 3.18 18.64 -4.18
CA GLU A 38 2.78 18.28 -2.81
C GLU A 38 3.83 17.46 -2.03
N ALA A 39 3.94 17.71 -0.73
CA ALA A 39 5.06 17.28 0.12
C ALA A 39 5.17 15.76 0.43
N ASN A 40 4.30 14.92 -0.16
CA ASN A 40 4.29 13.47 0.06
C ASN A 40 4.62 12.64 -1.18
N VAL A 41 4.91 13.26 -2.34
CA VAL A 41 5.33 12.54 -3.55
C VAL A 41 6.78 12.06 -3.45
N GLY A 42 7.02 11.10 -2.57
CA GLY A 42 8.10 10.16 -2.77
C GLY A 42 7.61 9.07 -3.71
N PHE A 43 7.92 9.26 -5.00
CA PHE A 43 7.82 8.27 -6.07
C PHE A 43 6.41 7.82 -6.52
N GLN A 44 6.23 7.78 -7.84
CA GLN A 44 4.94 7.67 -8.56
C GLN A 44 4.45 6.20 -8.66
N CYS A 45 3.31 5.95 -9.32
CA CYS A 45 2.67 4.62 -9.60
C CYS A 45 3.59 3.54 -10.26
N LYS A 46 4.88 3.83 -10.48
CA LYS A 46 5.93 2.88 -10.88
C LYS A 46 6.91 2.57 -9.74
N SER A 47 6.56 2.95 -8.53
CA SER A 47 7.46 2.94 -7.39
C SER A 47 6.95 2.11 -6.24
N THR A 48 7.88 1.82 -5.36
CA THR A 48 7.69 1.04 -4.15
C THR A 48 7.02 1.81 -3.00
N ALA A 49 6.44 2.98 -3.24
CA ALA A 49 5.96 3.90 -2.21
C ALA A 49 4.50 3.70 -1.76
N CYS A 50 3.69 2.93 -2.50
CA CYS A 50 2.32 2.57 -2.08
C CYS A 50 2.31 1.30 -1.20
N ILE A 51 1.14 0.88 -0.72
CA ILE A 51 1.01 -0.38 0.07
C ILE A 51 1.58 -1.58 -0.70
N ALA A 52 1.26 -1.73 -1.99
CA ALA A 52 1.75 -2.83 -2.81
C ALA A 52 3.27 -2.82 -2.96
N GLY A 53 3.84 -1.63 -3.21
CA GLY A 53 5.28 -1.39 -3.26
C GLY A 53 5.99 -1.78 -1.97
N TRP A 54 5.47 -1.30 -0.83
CA TRP A 54 6.00 -1.63 0.49
C TRP A 54 5.92 -3.13 0.78
N ALA A 55 4.79 -3.76 0.51
CA ALA A 55 4.60 -5.20 0.66
C ALA A 55 5.67 -6.00 -0.11
N CYS A 56 5.89 -5.67 -1.39
CA CYS A 56 6.86 -6.35 -2.22
C CYS A 56 8.31 -6.17 -1.75
N MET A 57 8.63 -5.00 -1.20
CA MET A 57 9.98 -4.71 -0.70
C MET A 57 10.28 -5.38 0.63
N ILE A 58 9.34 -5.34 1.57
CA ILE A 58 9.63 -5.64 2.97
C ILE A 58 9.11 -6.99 3.42
N LEU A 59 8.21 -7.65 2.69
CA LEU A 59 7.69 -8.96 3.09
C LEU A 59 8.45 -10.09 2.40
N GLY A 60 8.79 -11.12 3.19
CA GLY A 60 9.21 -12.42 2.69
C GLY A 60 8.02 -13.25 2.21
N GLN A 61 8.31 -14.36 1.54
CA GLN A 61 7.27 -15.25 0.97
C GLN A 61 6.28 -15.81 2.02
N LYS A 62 6.66 -15.84 3.30
CA LYS A 62 5.78 -16.28 4.39
C LYS A 62 5.12 -15.11 5.14
N GLY A 63 5.23 -13.88 4.64
CA GLY A 63 4.64 -12.69 5.27
C GLY A 63 5.46 -12.06 6.39
N GLN A 64 6.67 -12.54 6.65
CA GLN A 64 7.57 -11.95 7.65
C GLN A 64 8.26 -10.69 7.12
N VAL A 65 8.50 -9.70 7.98
CA VAL A 65 9.32 -8.53 7.60
C VAL A 65 10.77 -8.97 7.38
N LEU A 66 11.33 -8.60 6.22
CA LEU A 66 12.70 -8.87 5.85
C LEU A 66 13.66 -7.96 6.62
N LYS A 67 14.81 -8.52 7.02
CA LYS A 67 15.90 -7.75 7.64
C LYS A 67 16.39 -6.62 6.74
N ASN A 68 16.45 -6.91 5.43
CA ASN A 68 16.84 -5.98 4.37
C ASN A 68 15.71 -5.93 3.35
N ALA A 69 15.26 -4.73 3.00
CA ALA A 69 14.29 -4.54 1.92
C ALA A 69 14.85 -5.05 0.58
N ARG A 70 14.01 -5.66 -0.24
CA ARG A 70 14.35 -5.99 -1.63
C ARG A 70 14.61 -4.72 -2.44
N ARG A 71 15.47 -4.83 -3.43
CA ARG A 71 15.61 -3.83 -4.49
C ARG A 71 14.50 -4.03 -5.52
N GLU A 72 14.11 -2.97 -6.22
CA GLU A 72 13.10 -3.02 -7.29
C GLU A 72 13.45 -4.05 -8.36
N SER A 73 14.73 -4.17 -8.72
CA SER A 73 15.22 -5.18 -9.67
C SER A 73 15.07 -6.63 -9.23
N GLN A 74 14.64 -6.89 -8.00
CA GLN A 74 14.40 -8.23 -7.44
C GLN A 74 12.90 -8.56 -7.36
N ILE A 75 12.03 -7.65 -7.81
CA ILE A 75 10.59 -7.81 -7.79
C ILE A 75 10.18 -8.14 -9.22
N GLU A 76 9.85 -9.40 -9.45
CA GLU A 76 9.44 -9.92 -10.75
C GLU A 76 7.90 -9.89 -10.83
N GLY A 77 7.35 -9.17 -11.80
CA GLY A 77 5.90 -9.02 -12.00
C GLY A 77 5.37 -7.64 -11.61
N ALA A 78 4.04 -7.47 -11.69
CA ALA A 78 3.37 -6.25 -11.25
C ALA A 78 3.33 -6.20 -9.71
N TYR A 79 3.52 -5.01 -9.13
CA TYR A 79 3.58 -4.85 -7.68
C TYR A 79 2.28 -5.29 -6.99
N GLU A 80 1.14 -4.99 -7.60
CA GLU A 80 -0.20 -5.29 -7.10
C GLU A 80 -0.42 -6.81 -7.06
N GLU A 81 0.01 -7.52 -8.10
CA GLU A 81 -0.08 -8.98 -8.17
C GLU A 81 0.82 -9.64 -7.13
N VAL A 82 2.09 -9.23 -7.07
CA VAL A 82 3.07 -9.79 -6.13
C VAL A 82 2.65 -9.49 -4.68
N ALA A 83 2.21 -8.26 -4.39
CA ALA A 83 1.73 -7.87 -3.07
C ALA A 83 0.44 -8.61 -2.69
N GLY A 84 -0.52 -8.71 -3.62
CA GLY A 84 -1.75 -9.47 -3.42
C GLY A 84 -1.46 -10.91 -3.04
N ASN A 85 -0.53 -11.56 -3.74
CA ASN A 85 -0.08 -12.91 -3.42
C ASN A 85 0.59 -13.01 -2.04
N LEU A 86 1.47 -12.07 -1.68
CA LEU A 86 2.13 -12.03 -0.36
C LEU A 86 1.14 -11.84 0.79
N LEU A 87 0.12 -11.00 0.59
CA LEU A 87 -0.95 -10.74 1.54
C LEU A 87 -2.08 -11.79 1.46
N GLY A 88 -2.01 -12.72 0.52
CA GLY A 88 -3.03 -13.75 0.28
C GLY A 88 -4.41 -13.19 -0.08
N LEU A 89 -4.45 -12.07 -0.80
CA LEU A 89 -5.67 -11.39 -1.23
C LEU A 89 -6.12 -11.92 -2.60
N GLY A 90 -7.44 -12.01 -2.79
CA GLY A 90 -8.00 -12.20 -4.13
C GLY A 90 -7.91 -10.89 -4.93
N TYR A 91 -7.97 -11.00 -6.25
CA TYR A 91 -7.84 -9.86 -7.18
C TYR A 91 -8.68 -8.65 -6.76
N ARG A 92 -9.98 -8.85 -6.45
CA ARG A 92 -10.87 -7.77 -6.05
C ARG A 92 -10.44 -7.04 -4.77
N MET A 93 -10.05 -7.77 -3.72
CA MET A 93 -9.56 -7.15 -2.48
C MET A 93 -8.21 -6.45 -2.69
N ALA A 94 -7.35 -7.00 -3.55
CA ALA A 94 -6.09 -6.35 -3.89
C ALA A 94 -6.34 -5.03 -4.63
N ASP A 95 -7.28 -5.01 -5.58
CA ASP A 95 -7.70 -3.82 -6.32
C ASP A 95 -8.30 -2.75 -5.39
N GLU A 96 -9.25 -3.14 -4.54
CA GLU A 96 -9.86 -2.24 -3.52
C GLU A 96 -8.81 -1.68 -2.54
N LEU A 97 -7.77 -2.45 -2.21
CA LEU A 97 -6.71 -2.02 -1.28
C LEU A 97 -5.64 -1.15 -1.95
N PHE A 98 -5.21 -1.49 -3.16
CA PHE A 98 -4.07 -0.86 -3.81
C PHE A 98 -4.46 0.28 -4.75
N GLU A 99 -5.65 0.19 -5.35
CA GLU A 99 -6.20 1.17 -6.29
C GLU A 99 -7.60 1.64 -5.87
N PRO A 100 -7.78 2.14 -4.62
CA PRO A 100 -9.10 2.52 -4.13
C PRO A 100 -9.74 3.69 -4.89
N MET A 101 -8.96 4.51 -5.59
CA MET A 101 -9.46 5.59 -6.46
C MET A 101 -10.19 5.08 -7.70
N ASN A 102 -9.90 3.84 -8.13
CA ASN A 102 -10.54 3.21 -9.27
C ASN A 102 -11.86 2.51 -8.88
N ASN A 103 -12.15 2.44 -7.58
CA ASN A 103 -13.33 1.81 -7.02
C ASN A 103 -14.38 2.86 -6.63
N SER A 104 -15.59 2.72 -7.16
CA SER A 104 -16.68 3.71 -7.05
C SER A 104 -17.25 3.91 -5.64
N CYS A 105 -16.84 3.11 -4.65
CA CYS A 105 -17.46 3.07 -3.32
C CYS A 105 -16.72 3.91 -2.25
N THR A 106 -15.45 4.29 -2.43
CA THR A 106 -14.60 4.85 -1.35
C THR A 106 -14.16 6.31 -1.58
N ALA A 107 -15.06 7.11 -2.15
CA ALA A 107 -15.05 8.58 -2.19
C ALA A 107 -14.34 9.26 -3.38
N LEU A 108 -15.18 9.90 -4.20
CA LEU A 108 -14.82 10.93 -5.19
C LEU A 108 -14.11 12.16 -4.56
N GLU A 109 -13.98 12.22 -3.22
CA GLU A 109 -13.45 13.38 -2.49
C GLU A 109 -12.16 13.10 -1.69
N VAL A 110 -11.64 11.87 -1.68
CA VAL A 110 -10.38 11.58 -0.99
C VAL A 110 -9.20 12.03 -1.86
N ASN A 111 -8.36 12.89 -1.31
CA ASN A 111 -7.07 13.20 -1.90
C ASN A 111 -6.06 12.08 -1.57
N TRP A 112 -5.94 11.11 -2.48
CA TRP A 112 -5.11 9.91 -2.33
C TRP A 112 -3.61 10.20 -2.20
N SER A 113 -3.12 11.36 -2.67
CA SER A 113 -1.72 11.79 -2.49
C SER A 113 -1.40 12.21 -1.05
N LYS A 114 -2.44 12.51 -0.25
CA LYS A 114 -2.32 12.91 1.17
C LYS A 114 -2.49 11.76 2.14
N VAL A 115 -2.86 10.57 1.67
CA VAL A 115 -2.94 9.37 2.52
C VAL A 115 -1.55 9.08 3.07
N THR A 116 -1.46 8.98 4.39
CA THR A 116 -0.22 8.70 5.10
C THR A 116 0.00 7.20 5.32
N PRO A 117 1.25 6.75 5.57
CA PRO A 117 1.52 5.36 5.96
C PRO A 117 0.69 4.88 7.15
N ARG A 118 0.47 5.75 8.15
CA ARG A 118 -0.33 5.42 9.35
C ARG A 118 -1.81 5.21 9.02
N GLN A 119 -2.35 5.99 8.09
CA GLN A 119 -3.72 5.82 7.61
C GLN A 119 -3.87 4.51 6.84
N ALA A 120 -2.95 4.21 5.93
CA ALA A 120 -2.90 2.92 5.24
C ALA A 120 -2.77 1.75 6.22
N ALA A 121 -1.98 1.90 7.29
CA ALA A 121 -1.87 0.90 8.34
C ALA A 121 -3.21 0.65 9.06
N LYS A 122 -4.01 1.69 9.35
CA LYS A 122 -5.36 1.51 9.93
C LYS A 122 -6.24 0.62 9.04
N VAL A 123 -6.21 0.82 7.72
CA VAL A 123 -6.95 0.00 6.76
C VAL A 123 -6.46 -1.43 6.75
N LEU A 124 -5.14 -1.66 6.75
CA LEU A 124 -4.57 -3.01 6.86
C LEU A 124 -4.98 -3.71 8.17
N ARG A 125 -5.00 -2.99 9.30
CA ARG A 125 -5.47 -3.54 10.59
C ARG A 125 -6.95 -3.89 10.54
N HIS A 126 -7.77 -3.05 9.91
CA HIS A 126 -9.18 -3.35 9.69
C HIS A 126 -9.32 -4.61 8.81
N LEU A 127 -8.65 -4.67 7.66
CA LEU A 127 -8.65 -5.82 6.76
C LEU A 127 -8.26 -7.11 7.48
N ALA A 128 -7.20 -7.09 8.29
CA ALA A 128 -6.76 -8.23 9.09
C ALA A 128 -7.84 -8.72 10.09
N LYS A 129 -8.68 -7.80 10.59
CA LYS A 129 -9.71 -8.08 11.60
C LYS A 129 -11.07 -8.47 11.00
N ALA A 130 -11.51 -7.72 9.99
CA ALA A 130 -12.84 -7.82 9.40
C ALA A 130 -12.88 -8.69 8.14
N GLY A 131 -11.75 -8.86 7.46
CA GLY A 131 -11.68 -9.63 6.21
C GLY A 131 -12.15 -8.86 4.97
N GLU A 132 -12.38 -7.56 5.09
CA GLU A 132 -12.79 -6.66 4.00
C GLU A 132 -11.96 -5.38 4.00
N VAL A 133 -11.85 -4.75 2.83
CA VAL A 133 -11.16 -3.47 2.68
C VAL A 133 -12.16 -2.35 2.96
N ASP A 134 -11.87 -1.52 3.95
CA ASP A 134 -12.63 -0.33 4.27
C ASP A 134 -11.65 0.85 4.45
N TRP A 135 -11.74 1.82 3.54
CA TRP A 135 -10.89 3.02 3.58
C TRP A 135 -11.44 4.13 4.47
N GLU A 136 -12.71 4.08 4.89
CA GLU A 136 -13.28 5.10 5.78
C GLU A 136 -12.59 5.10 7.15
N VAL A 137 -12.17 3.92 7.63
CA VAL A 137 -11.44 3.78 8.91
C VAL A 137 -10.10 4.50 8.94
N ALA A 138 -9.53 4.85 7.79
CA ALA A 138 -8.31 5.65 7.73
C ALA A 138 -8.54 7.05 8.32
N PHE A 139 -9.74 7.59 8.15
CA PHE A 139 -10.09 8.98 8.42
C PHE A 139 -10.93 9.17 9.69
N ALA A 140 -11.35 8.07 10.32
CA ALA A 140 -11.94 8.05 11.66
C ALA A 140 -10.90 8.24 12.79
#